data_AF-A0AAV2VP65-F1
#
_entry.id   AF-A0AAV2VP65-F1
#
_cell.length_a   1.000
_cell.length_b   1.000
_cell.length_c   1.000
_cell.angle_alpha   90.00
_cell.angle_beta   90.00
_cell.angle_gamma   90.00
#
_symmetry.space_group_name_H-M   'P 1'
#
loop_
_entity.id
_entity.type
_entity.pdbx_description
1 polymer ?
#
loop_
_entity_poly.entity_id
_entity_poly.type
_entity_poly.pdbx_seq_one_letter_code
_entity_poly.pdbx_strand_id
1 'polypeptide(L)'
;MKNKALIVSWMTLVIALSGCALQFIASYDQQTLQQIEHIDQEVERLYLDLTFTPIEDRKFDRFAKQYQAITLQIRSLERRQKRREKNTESLEQTRILLSLWVQDEATHRKNDTISNFIINRRTSQYRRLFDALIDGELAKQ
;
A
#
# COMPACT_ATOMS: atom_id res chain seq x y z
N MET A 1 -15.29 -7.54 -58.65
CA MET A 1 -16.13 -7.35 -57.44
C MET A 1 -15.69 -8.22 -56.27
N LYS A 2 -15.35 -9.50 -56.47
CA LYS A 2 -14.87 -10.42 -55.41
C LYS A 2 -13.65 -9.90 -54.60
N ASN A 3 -12.67 -9.29 -55.25
CA ASN A 3 -11.48 -8.76 -54.55
C ASN A 3 -11.79 -7.56 -53.66
N LYS A 4 -12.80 -6.75 -53.99
CA LYS A 4 -13.21 -5.60 -53.17
C LYS A 4 -13.93 -6.05 -51.89
N ALA A 5 -14.72 -7.12 -51.96
CA ALA A 5 -15.38 -7.71 -50.79
C ALA A 5 -14.38 -8.38 -49.82
N LEU A 6 -13.32 -9.01 -50.35
CA LEU A 6 -12.24 -9.58 -49.54
C LEU A 6 -11.44 -8.49 -48.79
N ILE A 7 -11.15 -7.36 -49.43
CA ILE A 7 -10.43 -6.24 -48.81
C ILE A 7 -11.25 -5.60 -47.69
N VAL A 8 -12.56 -5.39 -47.91
CA VAL A 8 -13.46 -4.84 -46.88
C VAL A 8 -13.58 -5.79 -45.68
N SER A 9 -13.70 -7.10 -45.92
CA SER A 9 -13.75 -8.13 -44.87
C SER A 9 -12.49 -8.15 -44.01
N TRP A 10 -11.31 -8.10 -44.65
CA TRP A 10 -10.02 -7.99 -43.95
C TRP A 10 -9.90 -6.69 -43.14
N MET A 11 -10.38 -5.57 -43.67
CA MET A 11 -10.33 -4.28 -42.98
C MET A 11 -11.21 -4.26 -41.72
N THR A 12 -12.40 -4.89 -41.75
CA THR A 12 -13.24 -5.08 -40.55
C THR A 12 -12.62 -6.01 -39.51
N LEU A 13 -11.85 -7.02 -39.93
CA LEU A 13 -11.18 -7.93 -39.01
C LEU A 13 -10.04 -7.25 -38.23
N VAL A 14 -9.27 -6.38 -38.89
CA VAL A 14 -8.19 -5.60 -38.24
C VAL A 14 -8.77 -4.58 -37.25
N ILE A 15 -9.89 -3.94 -37.58
CA ILE A 15 -10.57 -2.98 -36.68
C ILE A 15 -11.18 -3.71 -35.46
N ALA A 16 -11.68 -4.94 -35.64
CA ALA A 16 -12.17 -5.76 -34.53
C ALA A 16 -11.05 -6.23 -33.57
N LEU A 17 -9.83 -6.41 -34.07
CA LEU A 17 -8.65 -6.79 -33.27
C LEU A 17 -7.97 -5.59 -32.57
N SER A 18 -8.28 -4.36 -32.99
CA SER A 18 -7.88 -3.13 -32.26
C SER A 18 -8.76 -2.84 -31.03
N GLY A 19 -9.64 -3.77 -30.65
CA GLY A 19 -10.46 -3.70 -29.45
C GLY A 19 -9.60 -3.49 -28.21
N CYS A 20 -9.80 -2.35 -27.56
CA CYS A 20 -9.22 -1.91 -26.30
C CYS A 20 -8.78 -3.06 -25.40
N ALA A 21 -7.48 -3.09 -25.05
CA ALA A 21 -6.99 -3.96 -23.99
C ALA A 21 -7.86 -3.70 -22.73
N LEU A 22 -8.70 -4.68 -22.38
CA LEU A 22 -9.63 -4.54 -21.29
C LEU A 22 -8.81 -4.59 -20.00
N GLN A 23 -8.43 -3.41 -19.50
CA GLN A 23 -7.62 -3.30 -18.31
C GLN A 23 -8.52 -3.61 -17.10
N PHE A 24 -8.34 -4.76 -16.46
CA PHE A 24 -9.15 -5.17 -15.29
C PHE A 24 -8.62 -4.65 -13.96
N ILE A 25 -7.38 -4.16 -13.95
CA ILE A 25 -6.68 -3.62 -12.78
C ILE A 25 -6.21 -2.20 -13.06
N ALA A 26 -6.00 -1.38 -12.03
CA ALA A 26 -5.41 -0.06 -12.18
C ALA A 26 -4.06 -0.12 -12.91
N SER A 27 -3.68 0.94 -13.64
CA SER A 27 -2.36 1.02 -14.28
C SER A 27 -1.30 1.28 -13.22
N TYR A 28 -0.10 0.73 -13.38
CA TYR A 28 1.06 1.07 -12.54
C TYR A 28 1.22 2.58 -12.28
N ASP A 29 1.53 2.94 -11.02
CA ASP A 29 1.81 4.30 -10.57
C ASP A 29 3.09 4.33 -9.72
N GLN A 30 4.19 4.83 -10.32
CA GLN A 30 5.49 4.99 -9.65
C GLN A 30 5.37 5.79 -8.33
N GLN A 31 4.48 6.78 -8.28
CA GLN A 31 4.30 7.58 -7.07
C GLN A 31 3.62 6.79 -5.94
N THR A 32 2.73 5.85 -6.29
CA THR A 32 2.15 4.93 -5.31
C THR A 32 3.24 4.03 -4.74
N LEU A 33 4.08 3.43 -5.58
CA LEU A 33 5.18 2.57 -5.14
C LEU A 33 6.12 3.31 -4.18
N GLN A 34 6.62 4.48 -4.58
CA GLN A 34 7.51 5.31 -3.74
C GLN A 34 6.86 5.71 -2.42
N GLN A 35 5.55 5.98 -2.43
CA GLN A 35 4.83 6.31 -1.21
C GLN A 35 4.71 5.09 -0.28
N ILE A 36 4.48 3.89 -0.82
CA ILE A 36 4.43 2.65 -0.03
C ILE A 36 5.80 2.39 0.61
N GLU A 37 6.88 2.44 -0.17
CA GLU A 37 8.25 2.25 0.31
C GLU A 37 8.65 3.27 1.38
N HIS A 38 8.24 4.53 1.22
CA HIS A 38 8.51 5.55 2.23
C HIS A 38 7.77 5.27 3.54
N ILE A 39 6.49 4.87 3.48
CA ILE A 39 5.73 4.52 4.68
C ILE A 39 6.35 3.30 5.37
N ASP A 40 6.77 2.29 4.61
CA ASP A 40 7.45 1.10 5.14
C ASP A 40 8.70 1.48 5.93
N GLN A 41 9.55 2.33 5.35
CA GLN A 41 10.76 2.84 6.02
C GLN A 41 10.46 3.60 7.32
N GLU A 42 9.41 4.43 7.35
CA GLU A 42 9.04 5.18 8.56
C GLU A 42 8.45 4.25 9.64
N VAL A 43 7.69 3.22 9.26
CA VAL A 43 7.19 2.19 10.17
C VAL A 43 8.35 1.37 10.74
N GLU A 44 9.28 0.93 9.88
CA GLU A 44 10.48 0.21 10.31
C GLU A 44 11.31 1.05 11.27
N ARG A 45 11.52 2.34 10.95
CA ARG A 45 12.24 3.27 11.82
C ARG A 45 11.59 3.37 13.20
N LEU A 46 10.27 3.52 13.29
CA LEU A 46 9.57 3.55 14.57
C LEU A 46 9.88 2.30 15.42
N TYR A 47 9.79 1.12 14.82
CA TYR A 47 10.03 -0.13 15.55
C TYR A 47 11.50 -0.36 15.89
N LEU A 48 12.44 0.13 15.08
CA LEU A 48 13.86 0.18 15.42
C LEU A 48 14.10 1.11 16.61
N ASP A 49 13.56 2.33 16.60
CA ASP A 49 13.69 3.28 17.71
C ASP A 49 13.12 2.70 19.02
N LEU A 50 11.97 2.01 18.95
CA LEU A 50 11.39 1.28 20.08
C LEU A 50 12.32 0.15 20.58
N THR A 51 12.99 -0.56 19.67
CA THR A 51 13.92 -1.64 20.01
C THR A 51 15.12 -1.10 20.79
N PHE A 52 15.68 0.03 20.37
CA PHE A 52 16.83 0.68 21.01
C PHE A 52 16.48 1.51 22.24
N THR A 53 15.20 1.66 22.56
CA THR A 53 14.74 2.34 23.77
C THR A 53 14.53 1.32 24.90
N PRO A 54 15.06 1.55 26.12
CA PRO A 54 14.73 0.73 27.29
C PRO A 54 13.23 0.64 27.53
N ILE A 55 12.72 -0.48 28.04
CA ILE A 55 11.27 -0.72 28.12
C ILE A 55 10.53 0.32 28.97
N GLU A 56 11.17 0.79 30.03
CA GLU A 56 10.74 1.84 30.93
C GLU A 56 10.58 3.21 30.23
N ASP A 57 11.36 3.43 29.17
CA ASP A 57 11.40 4.68 28.41
C ASP A 57 10.58 4.63 27.11
N ARG A 58 9.94 3.49 26.81
CA ARG A 58 9.04 3.31 25.66
C ARG A 58 7.68 3.97 25.89
N LYS A 59 7.67 5.18 26.43
CA LYS A 59 6.45 5.94 26.73
C LYS A 59 5.79 6.40 25.45
N PHE A 60 4.47 6.30 25.38
CA PHE A 60 3.74 6.63 24.14
C PHE A 60 4.07 8.05 23.67
N ASP A 61 4.10 9.01 24.59
CA ASP A 61 4.35 10.42 24.30
C ASP A 61 5.69 10.67 23.59
N ARG A 62 6.71 9.84 23.84
CA ARG A 62 8.02 9.92 23.17
C ARG A 62 7.91 9.62 21.67
N PHE A 63 6.97 8.78 21.27
CA PHE A 63 6.79 8.30 19.89
C PHE A 63 5.54 8.89 19.21
N ALA A 64 4.70 9.64 19.92
CA ALA A 64 3.42 10.15 19.43
C ALA A 64 3.52 10.94 18.12
N LYS A 65 4.59 11.73 17.94
CA LYS A 65 4.84 12.49 16.70
C LYS A 65 5.09 11.56 15.50
N GLN A 66 5.83 10.47 15.69
CA GLN A 66 6.07 9.48 14.62
C GLN A 66 4.78 8.77 14.25
N TYR A 67 3.97 8.35 15.24
CA TYR A 67 2.63 7.80 14.98
C TYR A 67 1.76 8.74 14.16
N GLN A 68 1.69 10.02 14.54
CA GLN A 68 0.91 11.02 13.83
C GLN A 68 1.39 11.19 12.37
N ALA A 69 2.70 11.28 12.16
CA ALA A 69 3.28 11.44 10.84
C ALA A 69 2.95 10.25 9.93
N ILE A 70 3.16 9.02 10.41
CA ILE A 70 2.88 7.80 9.65
C ILE A 70 1.38 7.66 9.38
N THR A 71 0.51 7.94 10.36
CA THR A 71 -0.95 7.95 10.18
C THR A 71 -1.36 8.90 9.05
N LEU A 72 -0.77 10.09 8.96
CA LEU A 72 -1.04 11.04 7.88
C LEU A 72 -0.62 10.48 6.52
N GLN A 73 0.55 9.83 6.44
CA GLN A 73 1.05 9.23 5.20
C GLN A 73 0.17 8.07 4.73
N ILE A 74 -0.23 7.15 5.62
CA ILE A 74 -1.12 6.02 5.30
C ILE A 74 -2.48 6.54 4.82
N ARG A 75 -3.07 7.53 5.50
CA ARG A 75 -4.33 8.15 5.06
C ARG A 75 -4.18 8.84 3.70
N SER A 76 -3.02 9.41 3.41
CA SER A 76 -2.72 9.98 2.10
C SER A 76 -2.69 8.90 1.01
N LEU A 77 -2.06 7.75 1.30
CA LEU A 77 -2.02 6.59 0.41
C LEU A 77 -3.44 6.09 0.14
N GLU A 78 -4.26 5.94 1.17
CA GLU A 78 -5.66 5.48 1.04
C GLU A 78 -6.45 6.40 0.12
N ARG A 79 -6.35 7.72 0.32
CA ARG A 79 -7.01 8.72 -0.54
C ARG A 79 -6.52 8.64 -1.99
N ARG A 80 -5.24 8.38 -2.22
CA ARG A 80 -4.68 8.16 -3.56
C ARG A 80 -5.31 6.91 -4.17
N GLN A 81 -5.30 5.77 -3.47
CA GLN A 81 -5.85 4.52 -3.99
C GLN A 81 -7.35 4.63 -4.29
N LYS A 82 -8.11 5.36 -3.47
CA LYS A 82 -9.54 5.61 -3.66
C LYS A 82 -9.88 6.40 -4.94
N ARG A 83 -8.97 7.28 -5.39
CA ARG A 83 -9.17 8.09 -6.60
C ARG A 83 -8.79 7.37 -7.89
N ARG A 84 -8.06 6.26 -7.79
CA ARG A 84 -7.62 5.48 -8.96
C ARG A 84 -8.74 4.55 -9.42
N GLU A 85 -9.02 4.55 -10.71
CA GLU A 85 -9.99 3.62 -11.30
C GLU A 85 -9.48 2.18 -11.19
N LYS A 86 -10.41 1.22 -11.01
CA LYS A 86 -10.13 -0.23 -10.99
C LYS A 86 -9.06 -0.64 -9.97
N ASN A 87 -9.05 0.04 -8.82
CA ASN A 87 -8.02 -0.10 -7.80
C ASN A 87 -8.57 -0.61 -6.45
N THR A 88 -9.69 -1.33 -6.48
CA THR A 88 -10.42 -1.78 -5.30
C THR A 88 -9.54 -2.62 -4.35
N GLU A 89 -8.71 -3.51 -4.91
CA GLU A 89 -7.83 -4.37 -4.11
C GLU A 89 -6.78 -3.56 -3.35
N SER A 90 -6.04 -2.67 -4.04
CA SER A 90 -5.04 -1.83 -3.38
C SER A 90 -5.66 -0.84 -2.40
N LEU A 91 -6.88 -0.37 -2.65
CA LEU A 91 -7.64 0.43 -1.68
C LEU A 91 -7.90 -0.39 -0.41
N GLU A 92 -8.31 -1.65 -0.54
CA GLU A 92 -8.62 -2.46 0.62
C GLU A 92 -7.39 -2.86 1.42
N GLN A 93 -6.29 -3.23 0.75
CA GLN A 93 -5.02 -3.47 1.43
C GLN A 93 -4.52 -2.22 2.19
N THR A 94 -4.71 -1.03 1.62
CA THR A 94 -4.36 0.22 2.31
C THR A 94 -5.25 0.49 3.54
N ARG A 95 -6.53 0.09 3.50
CA ARG A 95 -7.43 0.17 4.66
C ARG A 95 -7.05 -0.81 5.75
N ILE A 96 -6.66 -2.03 5.39
CA ILE A 96 -6.11 -3.02 6.31
C ILE A 96 -4.88 -2.45 7.01
N LEU A 97 -3.95 -1.84 6.25
CA LEU A 97 -2.78 -1.14 6.81
C LEU A 97 -3.19 -0.05 7.80
N LEU A 98 -4.12 0.84 7.43
CA LEU A 98 -4.59 1.91 8.30
C LEU A 98 -5.24 1.38 9.58
N SER A 99 -6.08 0.35 9.46
CA SER A 99 -6.76 -0.26 10.60
C SER A 99 -5.77 -0.88 11.58
N LEU A 100 -4.79 -1.64 11.06
CA LEU A 100 -3.76 -2.26 11.88
C LEU A 100 -2.91 -1.20 12.59
N TRP A 101 -2.50 -0.15 11.87
CA TRP A 101 -1.71 0.94 12.41
C TRP A 101 -2.40 1.68 13.57
N VAL A 102 -3.66 2.06 13.36
CA VAL A 102 -4.45 2.75 14.39
C VAL A 102 -4.67 1.87 15.61
N GLN A 103 -4.85 0.56 15.42
CA GLN A 103 -4.97 -0.38 16.54
C GLN A 103 -3.67 -0.49 17.34
N ASP A 104 -2.52 -0.50 16.67
CA ASP A 104 -1.21 -0.57 17.34
C ASP A 104 -0.88 0.74 18.07
N GLU A 105 -1.16 1.90 17.47
CA GLU A 105 -1.06 3.20 18.15
C GLU A 105 -1.93 3.22 19.42
N ALA A 106 -3.20 2.81 19.31
CA ALA A 106 -4.12 2.78 20.45
C ALA A 106 -3.64 1.81 21.54
N THR A 107 -3.05 0.67 21.16
CA THR A 107 -2.51 -0.31 22.10
C THR A 107 -1.30 0.25 22.84
N HIS A 108 -0.38 0.90 22.14
CA HIS A 108 0.76 1.57 22.75
C HIS A 108 0.30 2.69 23.69
N ARG A 109 -0.62 3.54 23.24
CA ARG A 109 -1.19 4.62 24.06
C ARG A 109 -1.85 4.09 25.34
N LYS A 110 -2.60 3.00 25.24
CA LYS A 110 -3.29 2.38 26.37
C LYS A 110 -2.33 1.77 27.39
N ASN A 111 -1.29 1.08 26.90
CA ASN A 111 -0.35 0.35 27.75
C ASN A 111 0.82 1.23 28.23
N ASP A 112 1.04 2.36 27.55
CA ASP A 112 2.14 3.31 27.76
C ASP A 112 3.55 2.67 27.73
N THR A 113 3.63 1.51 27.08
CA THR A 113 4.87 0.78 26.78
C THR A 113 4.59 -0.33 25.75
N ILE A 114 5.66 -0.87 25.16
CA ILE A 114 5.63 -2.02 24.25
C ILE A 114 6.78 -2.96 24.59
N SER A 115 6.50 -4.27 24.71
CA SER A 115 7.51 -5.29 24.94
C SER A 115 8.27 -5.68 23.67
N ASN A 116 9.48 -6.24 23.82
CA ASN A 116 10.29 -6.74 22.69
C ASN A 116 9.54 -7.78 21.84
N PHE A 117 8.74 -8.63 22.50
CA PHE A 117 7.92 -9.63 21.79
C PHE A 117 6.92 -8.96 20.85
N ILE A 118 6.23 -7.92 21.32
CA ILE A 118 5.26 -7.18 20.48
C ILE A 118 5.98 -6.45 19.35
N ILE A 119 7.11 -5.80 19.63
CA ILE A 119 7.93 -5.13 18.59
C ILE A 119 8.29 -6.13 17.48
N ASN A 120 8.90 -7.26 17.82
CA ASN A 120 9.32 -8.27 16.84
C ASN A 120 8.13 -8.82 16.02
N ARG A 121 7.00 -9.09 16.70
CA ARG A 121 5.78 -9.56 16.02
C ARG A 121 5.26 -8.52 15.03
N ARG A 122 5.26 -7.23 15.40
CA ARG A 122 4.76 -6.15 14.54
C ARG A 122 5.68 -5.86 13.38
N THR A 123 6.99 -5.79 13.59
CA THR A 123 7.96 -5.63 12.50
C THR A 123 7.76 -6.72 11.43
N SER A 124 7.62 -7.98 11.84
CA SER A 124 7.36 -9.09 10.92
C SER A 124 5.99 -8.97 10.22
N GLN A 125 4.97 -8.46 10.92
CA GLN A 125 3.63 -8.27 10.37
C GLN A 125 3.59 -7.15 9.32
N TYR A 126 4.19 -5.99 9.62
CA TYR A 126 4.22 -4.86 8.70
C TYR A 126 5.06 -5.17 7.47
N ARG A 127 6.22 -5.82 7.63
CA ARG A 127 7.04 -6.24 6.50
C ARG A 127 6.24 -7.06 5.47
N ARG A 128 5.52 -8.10 5.91
CA ARG A 128 4.66 -8.89 5.02
C ARG A 128 3.56 -8.08 4.34
N LEU A 129 3.00 -7.10 5.06
CA LEU A 129 1.94 -6.24 4.52
C LEU A 129 2.47 -5.26 3.48
N PHE A 130 3.65 -4.67 3.71
CA PHE A 130 4.30 -3.79 2.75
C PHE A 130 4.83 -4.55 1.55
N ASP A 131 5.42 -5.73 1.73
CA ASP A 131 5.81 -6.63 0.64
C ASP A 131 4.61 -6.90 -0.29
N ALA A 132 3.45 -7.24 0.28
CA ALA A 132 2.23 -7.48 -0.50
C ALA A 132 1.71 -6.23 -1.23
N LEU A 133 1.79 -5.05 -0.61
CA LEU A 133 1.41 -3.77 -1.23
C LEU A 133 2.35 -3.41 -2.40
N ILE A 134 3.65 -3.62 -2.22
CA ILE A 134 4.69 -3.38 -3.23
C ILE A 134 4.48 -4.33 -4.41
N ASP A 135 4.41 -5.63 -4.15
CA ASP A 135 4.18 -6.66 -5.17
C ASP A 135 2.88 -6.40 -5.92
N GLY A 136 1.82 -5.99 -5.20
CA GLY A 136 0.53 -5.66 -5.78
C GLY A 136 0.56 -4.44 -6.70
N GLU A 137 1.42 -3.45 -6.45
CA GLU A 137 1.62 -2.33 -7.37
C GLU A 137 2.52 -2.71 -8.55
N LEU A 138 3.60 -3.45 -8.32
CA LEU A 138 4.51 -3.92 -9.37
C LEU A 138 3.82 -4.85 -10.38
N ALA A 139 2.85 -5.66 -9.94
CA ALA A 139 2.07 -6.54 -10.80
C ALA A 139 1.14 -5.80 -11.80
N LYS A 140 1.03 -4.46 -11.71
CA LYS A 140 0.23 -3.63 -12.62
C LYS A 140 1.00 -3.10 -13.84
N GLN A 141 2.28 -3.47 -13.96
CA GLN A 141 3.14 -3.12 -15.10
C GLN A 141 2.70 -3.79 -16.41
#